data_AF-A0AAD6S1A6-F1
#
_entry.id   AF-A0AAD6S1A6-F1
#
_cell.length_a   1.000
_cell.length_b   1.000
_cell.length_c   1.000
_cell.angle_alpha   90.00
_cell.angle_beta   90.00
_cell.angle_gamma   90.00
#
_symmetry.space_group_name_H-M   'P 1'
#
loop_
_entity.id
_entity.type
_entity.pdbx_description
1 polymer ?
#
loop_
_entity_poly.entity_id
_entity_poly.type
_entity_poly.pdbx_seq_one_letter_code
_entity_poly.pdbx_strand_id
1 'polypeptide(L)'
;MTAGGMTQYLSTVQDMPQETEEYLDKRIKTFMWEGRSVAPINNDILFLPFDQGGKNLLSIKDRNNAIRIKTLQGYLTEDEDRAKWCYLADDSFRKEVPQGPVVDKKARISPFIQTWAPLQKKLPRPLKQMYKTAKKFDLKFDALALAKDVKGEIPIWFHPGGKKDLSRHNNSSCANCLRDIHGVRTV
;
A
#
# COMPACT_ATOMS: atom_id res chain seq x y z
N MET A 1 12.41 20.47 -13.23
CA MET A 1 12.52 19.08 -13.75
C MET A 1 11.25 18.70 -14.48
N THR A 2 11.25 18.78 -15.80
CA THR A 2 10.03 18.66 -16.64
C THR A 2 9.51 17.21 -16.73
N ALA A 3 10.41 16.22 -16.75
CA ALA A 3 10.06 14.80 -16.83
C ALA A 3 9.24 14.30 -15.61
N GLY A 4 9.56 14.80 -14.41
CA GLY A 4 8.80 14.48 -13.20
C GLY A 4 7.37 14.99 -13.28
N GLY A 5 7.18 16.27 -13.65
CA GLY A 5 5.85 16.87 -13.77
C GLY A 5 5.02 16.25 -14.90
N MET A 6 5.60 16.07 -16.09
CA MET A 6 4.91 15.53 -17.27
C MET A 6 4.38 14.11 -17.07
N THR A 7 5.08 13.29 -16.28
CA THR A 7 4.69 11.89 -16.05
C THR A 7 3.84 11.69 -14.80
N GLN A 8 3.75 12.69 -13.92
CA GLN A 8 3.14 12.54 -12.59
C GLN A 8 1.66 12.16 -12.66
N TYR A 9 0.88 12.82 -13.53
CA TYR A 9 -0.54 12.55 -13.66
C TYR A 9 -0.83 11.09 -14.04
N LEU A 10 -0.25 10.61 -15.13
CA LEU A 10 -0.43 9.23 -15.58
C LEU A 10 0.11 8.22 -14.56
N SER A 11 1.23 8.53 -13.89
CA SER A 11 1.77 7.69 -12.81
C SER A 11 0.80 7.56 -11.65
N THR A 12 0.05 8.62 -11.35
CA THR A 12 -0.94 8.63 -10.27
C THR A 12 -2.19 7.85 -10.63
N VAL A 13 -2.65 7.95 -11.89
CA VAL A 13 -3.91 7.31 -12.33
C VAL A 13 -3.73 5.84 -12.69
N GLN A 14 -2.64 5.48 -13.37
CA GLN A 14 -2.47 4.14 -13.97
C GLN A 14 -1.27 3.35 -13.42
N ASP A 15 -0.48 3.94 -12.51
CA ASP A 15 0.84 3.45 -12.11
C ASP A 15 1.86 3.42 -13.28
N MET A 16 3.15 3.53 -12.96
CA MET A 16 4.20 3.49 -13.97
C MET A 16 4.73 2.06 -14.18
N PRO A 17 4.76 1.54 -15.43
CA PRO A 17 5.53 0.34 -15.81
C PRO A 17 6.97 0.37 -15.35
N GLN A 18 7.48 -0.78 -14.87
CA GLN A 18 8.88 -0.88 -14.43
C GLN A 18 9.83 -0.55 -15.59
N GLU A 19 9.51 -1.01 -16.79
CA GLU A 19 10.25 -0.69 -18.01
C GLU A 19 10.29 0.83 -18.28
N THR A 20 9.17 1.53 -18.06
CA THR A 20 9.10 2.99 -18.21
C THR A 20 9.90 3.70 -17.12
N GLU A 21 9.85 3.21 -15.88
CA GLU A 21 10.64 3.74 -14.76
C GLU A 21 12.15 3.62 -15.05
N GLU A 22 12.60 2.43 -15.45
CA GLU A 22 14.00 2.17 -15.81
C GLU A 22 14.44 2.98 -17.03
N TYR A 23 13.57 3.14 -18.03
CA TYR A 23 13.82 3.96 -19.20
C TYR A 23 14.01 5.44 -18.85
N LEU A 24 13.13 6.00 -18.01
CA LEU A 24 13.21 7.39 -17.59
C LEU A 24 14.44 7.63 -16.72
N ASP A 25 14.74 6.74 -15.78
CA ASP A 25 15.95 6.82 -14.95
C ASP A 25 17.21 6.79 -15.84
N LYS A 26 17.26 5.91 -16.85
CA LYS A 26 18.38 5.87 -17.80
C LYS A 26 18.49 7.19 -18.56
N ARG A 27 17.38 7.74 -19.04
CA ARG A 27 17.37 8.99 -19.81
C ARG A 27 17.79 10.20 -18.96
N ILE A 28 17.37 10.26 -17.69
CA ILE A 28 17.81 11.27 -16.73
C ILE A 28 19.32 11.15 -16.50
N LYS A 29 19.86 9.93 -16.31
CA LYS A 29 21.30 9.71 -16.14
C LYS A 29 22.10 10.12 -17.37
N THR A 30 21.65 9.72 -18.57
CA THR A 30 22.28 10.11 -19.84
C THR A 30 22.30 11.62 -20.00
N PHE A 31 21.21 12.31 -19.64
CA PHE A 31 21.15 13.77 -19.66
C PHE A 31 22.10 14.41 -18.66
N MET A 32 22.12 13.93 -17.41
CA MET A 32 22.98 14.46 -16.34
C MET A 32 24.48 14.35 -16.65
N TRP A 33 24.87 13.37 -17.45
CA TRP A 33 26.26 13.09 -17.80
C TRP A 33 26.58 13.36 -19.27
N GLU A 34 25.74 14.12 -19.99
CA GLU A 34 25.98 14.52 -21.39
C GLU A 34 26.31 13.34 -22.32
N GLY A 35 25.68 12.19 -22.10
CA GLY A 35 25.90 10.98 -22.90
C GLY A 35 27.14 10.16 -22.54
N ARG A 36 27.90 10.53 -21.50
CA ARG A 36 29.04 9.71 -21.03
C ARG A 36 28.58 8.34 -20.55
N SER A 37 29.32 7.30 -20.91
CA SER A 37 29.02 5.90 -20.57
C SER A 37 29.24 5.58 -19.09
N VAL A 38 30.18 6.27 -18.44
CA VAL A 38 30.52 6.08 -17.02
C VAL A 38 30.12 7.32 -16.23
N ALA A 39 29.21 7.14 -15.28
CA ALA A 39 28.85 8.17 -14.32
C ALA A 39 29.97 8.31 -13.28
N PRO A 40 30.59 9.49 -13.11
CA PRO A 40 31.66 9.69 -12.14
C PRO A 40 31.16 9.74 -10.69
N ILE A 41 29.85 9.92 -10.47
CA ILE A 41 29.23 9.98 -9.15
C ILE A 41 28.05 9.00 -9.09
N ASN A 42 27.90 8.30 -7.97
CA ASN A 42 26.76 7.40 -7.74
C ASN A 42 25.43 8.20 -7.69
N ASN A 43 24.36 7.60 -8.20
CA ASN A 43 23.02 8.19 -8.20
C ASN A 43 22.52 8.48 -6.80
N ASP A 44 22.84 7.63 -5.82
CA ASP A 44 22.41 7.83 -4.43
C ASP A 44 22.92 9.18 -3.89
N ILE A 45 24.13 9.60 -4.29
CA ILE A 45 24.70 10.91 -3.92
C ILE A 45 24.01 12.03 -4.70
N LEU A 46 23.71 11.83 -5.99
CA LEU A 46 23.02 12.84 -6.79
C LEU A 46 21.60 13.16 -6.27
N PHE A 47 20.93 12.16 -5.70
CA PHE A 47 19.59 12.30 -5.12
C PHE A 47 19.57 13.10 -3.81
N LEU A 48 20.70 13.20 -3.10
CA LEU A 48 20.78 13.96 -1.86
C LEU A 48 20.56 15.47 -2.10
N PRO A 49 20.11 16.22 -1.09
CA PRO A 49 19.98 17.66 -1.19
C PRO A 49 21.37 18.35 -1.23
N PHE A 50 21.36 19.63 -1.61
CA PHE A 50 22.59 20.40 -1.87
C PHE A 50 23.48 20.56 -0.63
N ASP A 51 22.88 20.62 0.55
CA ASP A 51 23.56 20.71 1.85
C ASP A 51 24.39 19.47 2.19
N GLN A 52 24.02 18.30 1.64
CA GLN A 52 24.73 17.03 1.81
C GLN A 52 25.68 16.75 0.63
N GLY A 53 25.96 17.74 -0.22
CA GLY A 53 26.82 17.60 -1.39
C GLY A 53 26.15 16.91 -2.59
N GLY A 54 24.84 16.74 -2.56
CA GLY A 54 24.06 16.19 -3.67
C GLY A 54 23.59 17.26 -4.67
N LYS A 55 22.81 16.82 -5.67
CA LYS A 55 22.25 17.70 -6.71
C LYS A 55 20.72 17.83 -6.64
N ASN A 56 20.10 17.28 -5.60
CA ASN A 56 18.65 17.19 -5.44
C ASN A 56 17.97 16.60 -6.71
N LEU A 57 18.60 15.57 -7.29
CA LEU A 57 18.12 14.93 -8.50
C LEU A 57 16.89 14.05 -8.17
N LEU A 58 15.90 14.05 -9.06
CA LEU A 58 14.69 13.24 -8.86
C LEU A 58 15.00 11.76 -9.07
N SER A 59 14.72 10.97 -8.05
CA SER A 59 14.55 9.51 -8.17
C SER A 59 13.11 9.20 -8.62
N ILE A 60 12.94 8.69 -9.84
CA ILE A 60 11.60 8.32 -10.35
C ILE A 60 11.00 7.20 -9.50
N LYS A 61 11.83 6.26 -9.07
CA LYS A 61 11.47 5.16 -8.18
C LYS A 61 10.91 5.66 -6.84
N ASP A 62 11.59 6.61 -6.19
CA ASP A 62 11.16 7.12 -4.89
C ASP A 62 9.93 8.01 -5.03
N ARG A 63 9.84 8.79 -6.11
CA ARG A 63 8.61 9.53 -6.44
C ARG A 63 7.43 8.59 -6.65
N ASN A 64 7.59 7.51 -7.42
CA ASN A 64 6.53 6.53 -7.65
C ASN A 64 6.10 5.84 -6.34
N ASN A 65 7.05 5.53 -5.45
CA ASN A 65 6.74 5.04 -4.12
C ASN A 65 5.94 6.08 -3.30
N ALA A 66 6.35 7.35 -3.30
CA ALA A 66 5.65 8.41 -2.61
C ALA A 66 4.22 8.62 -3.14
N ILE A 67 4.02 8.57 -4.46
CA ILE A 67 2.67 8.60 -5.08
C ILE A 67 1.82 7.46 -4.54
N ARG A 68 2.34 6.21 -4.54
CA ARG A 68 1.61 5.04 -4.02
C ARG A 68 1.28 5.16 -2.53
N ILE A 69 2.18 5.75 -1.73
CA ILE A 69 1.91 6.04 -0.31
C ILE A 69 0.79 7.06 -0.16
N LYS A 70 0.77 8.12 -0.99
CA LYS A 70 -0.32 9.11 -0.99
C LYS A 70 -1.65 8.52 -1.45
N THR A 71 -1.65 7.65 -2.46
CA THR A 71 -2.84 6.90 -2.87
C THR A 71 -3.33 5.99 -1.73
N LEU A 72 -2.42 5.31 -1.04
CA LEU A 72 -2.77 4.49 0.12
C LEU A 72 -3.36 5.33 1.26
N GLN A 73 -2.77 6.49 1.55
CA GLN A 73 -3.29 7.43 2.54
C GLN A 73 -4.74 7.80 2.21
N GLY A 74 -5.01 8.23 0.96
CA GLY A 74 -6.37 8.55 0.53
C GLY A 74 -7.33 7.34 0.49
N TYR A 75 -6.80 6.12 0.35
CA TYR A 75 -7.60 4.89 0.45
C TYR A 75 -8.01 4.55 1.88
N LEU A 76 -7.12 4.79 2.85
CA LEU A 76 -7.34 4.49 4.26
C LEU A 76 -8.18 5.56 4.98
N THR A 77 -8.31 6.75 4.40
CA THR A 77 -9.17 7.81 4.92
C THR A 77 -10.65 7.44 4.71
N GLU A 78 -11.40 7.32 5.82
CA GLU A 78 -12.83 7.01 5.85
C GLU A 78 -13.67 8.26 6.11
N ASP A 79 -13.50 9.29 5.27
CA ASP A 79 -14.27 10.54 5.34
C ASP A 79 -15.60 10.41 4.57
N GLU A 80 -16.54 11.35 4.79
CA GLU A 80 -17.80 11.43 4.04
C GLU A 80 -17.58 11.51 2.51
N ASP A 81 -16.43 12.07 2.10
CA ASP A 81 -16.00 12.21 0.71
C ASP A 81 -15.12 11.04 0.21
N ARG A 82 -15.27 9.85 0.81
CA ARG A 82 -14.47 8.67 0.41
C ARG A 82 -14.58 8.41 -1.08
N ALA A 83 -13.43 8.36 -1.74
CA ALA A 83 -13.38 8.24 -3.20
C ALA A 83 -14.02 6.93 -3.69
N LYS A 84 -14.85 7.01 -4.73
CA LYS A 84 -15.63 5.86 -5.25
C LYS A 84 -14.79 4.64 -5.63
N TRP A 85 -13.56 4.86 -6.10
CA TRP A 85 -12.66 3.77 -6.46
C TRP A 85 -12.23 2.93 -5.25
N CYS A 86 -12.26 3.48 -4.02
CA CYS A 86 -11.92 2.76 -2.79
C CYS A 86 -12.88 1.59 -2.54
N TYR A 87 -14.18 1.74 -2.85
CA TYR A 87 -15.14 0.64 -2.75
C TYR A 87 -14.83 -0.50 -3.72
N LEU A 88 -14.41 -0.17 -4.95
CA LEU A 88 -13.96 -1.17 -5.92
C LEU A 88 -12.67 -1.86 -5.48
N ALA A 89 -11.75 -1.10 -4.87
CA ALA A 89 -10.52 -1.63 -4.30
C ALA A 89 -10.79 -2.59 -3.14
N ASP A 90 -11.71 -2.23 -2.23
CA ASP A 90 -12.15 -3.08 -1.13
C ASP A 90 -12.67 -4.43 -1.66
N ASP A 91 -13.59 -4.40 -2.62
CA ASP A 91 -14.12 -5.60 -3.25
C ASP A 91 -13.05 -6.43 -3.94
N SER A 92 -12.08 -5.78 -4.59
CA SER A 92 -10.95 -6.45 -5.24
C SER A 92 -10.08 -7.18 -4.20
N PHE A 93 -9.77 -6.53 -3.07
CA PHE A 93 -9.00 -7.16 -1.99
C PHE A 93 -9.77 -8.29 -1.31
N ARG A 94 -11.08 -8.13 -1.09
CA ARG A 94 -11.93 -9.14 -0.44
C ARG A 94 -12.14 -10.38 -1.31
N LYS A 95 -12.20 -10.23 -2.63
CA LYS A 95 -12.32 -11.34 -3.58
C LYS A 95 -11.03 -12.16 -3.64
N GLU A 96 -9.89 -11.48 -3.71
CA GLU A 96 -8.59 -12.11 -3.95
C GLU A 96 -7.90 -12.49 -2.65
N VAL A 97 -8.33 -13.58 -2.02
CA VAL A 97 -7.68 -14.16 -0.83
C VAL A 97 -7.12 -15.55 -1.18
N PRO A 98 -5.87 -15.89 -0.82
CA PRO A 98 -5.31 -17.22 -1.06
C PRO A 98 -6.17 -18.31 -0.40
N GLN A 99 -6.14 -19.52 -0.94
CA GLN A 99 -6.82 -20.70 -0.38
C GLN A 99 -6.21 -21.20 0.97
N GLY A 100 -5.39 -20.36 1.63
CA GLY A 100 -4.77 -20.63 2.93
C GLY A 100 -5.77 -20.52 4.10
N PRO A 101 -5.35 -20.14 5.33
CA PRO A 101 -6.25 -20.12 6.49
C PRO A 101 -7.53 -19.39 6.11
N VAL A 102 -8.66 -20.10 6.19
CA VAL A 102 -9.92 -19.72 5.56
C VAL A 102 -10.40 -18.42 6.20
N VAL A 103 -10.09 -17.27 5.61
CA VAL A 103 -10.69 -16.02 6.05
C VAL A 103 -12.11 -16.04 5.52
N ASP A 104 -13.08 -16.19 6.40
CA ASP A 104 -14.49 -16.19 6.02
C ASP A 104 -14.83 -14.91 5.23
N LYS A 105 -15.68 -15.02 4.20
CA LYS A 105 -16.00 -13.90 3.31
C LYS A 105 -16.56 -12.69 4.07
N LYS A 106 -17.35 -12.91 5.13
CA LYS A 106 -17.95 -11.84 5.95
C LYS A 106 -16.97 -11.24 6.95
N ALA A 107 -15.84 -11.91 7.21
CA ALA A 107 -14.77 -11.40 8.07
C ALA A 107 -13.78 -10.48 7.34
N ARG A 108 -13.83 -10.41 6.00
CA ARG A 108 -12.89 -9.65 5.17
C ARG A 108 -13.34 -8.19 5.10
N ILE A 109 -12.69 -7.32 5.86
CA ILE A 109 -12.94 -5.88 5.83
C ILE A 109 -11.86 -5.20 5.00
N SER A 110 -10.61 -5.21 5.46
CA SER A 110 -9.47 -4.62 4.77
C SER A 110 -8.16 -5.29 5.18
N PRO A 111 -7.24 -5.56 4.23
CA PRO A 111 -5.96 -6.21 4.52
C PRO A 111 -4.93 -5.30 5.19
N PHE A 112 -5.25 -4.01 5.38
CA PHE A 112 -4.36 -3.03 6.02
C PHE A 112 -4.63 -2.88 7.53
N ILE A 113 -5.85 -3.19 7.96
CA ILE A 113 -6.28 -3.17 9.38
C ILE A 113 -6.51 -4.58 9.94
N GLN A 114 -6.26 -5.64 9.15
CA GLN A 114 -6.37 -7.04 9.55
C GLN A 114 -5.10 -7.81 9.21
N THR A 115 -4.93 -8.99 9.81
CA THR A 115 -3.71 -9.82 9.69
C THR A 115 -3.63 -10.69 8.43
N TRP A 116 -4.69 -10.74 7.62
CA TRP A 116 -4.71 -11.54 6.38
C TRP A 116 -4.12 -10.77 5.19
N ALA A 117 -3.66 -11.51 4.18
CA ALA A 117 -3.03 -10.96 2.99
C ALA A 117 -3.79 -11.34 1.71
N PRO A 118 -4.01 -10.40 0.78
CA PRO A 118 -4.64 -10.69 -0.50
C PRO A 118 -3.68 -11.41 -1.47
N LEU A 119 -4.24 -12.13 -2.43
CA LEU A 119 -3.52 -12.82 -3.48
C LEU A 119 -3.05 -11.82 -4.55
N GLN A 120 -1.82 -11.33 -4.37
CA GLN A 120 -1.20 -10.31 -5.22
C GLN A 120 -1.14 -10.63 -6.72
N LYS A 121 -1.22 -11.90 -7.12
CA LYS A 121 -1.14 -12.31 -8.53
C LYS A 121 -2.41 -11.92 -9.32
N LYS A 122 -3.57 -11.88 -8.65
CA LYS A 122 -4.86 -11.61 -9.28
C LYS A 122 -5.35 -10.17 -9.08
N LEU A 123 -4.64 -9.40 -8.24
CA LEU A 123 -4.94 -7.98 -8.06
C LEU A 123 -4.59 -7.16 -9.31
N PRO A 124 -5.41 -6.15 -9.66
CA PRO A 124 -5.03 -5.13 -10.61
C PRO A 124 -3.69 -4.49 -10.23
N ARG A 125 -2.91 -4.12 -11.26
CA ARG A 125 -1.56 -3.59 -11.09
C ARG A 125 -1.48 -2.43 -10.07
N PRO A 126 -2.34 -1.39 -10.09
CA PRO A 126 -2.24 -0.29 -9.13
C PRO A 126 -2.39 -0.76 -7.69
N LEU A 127 -3.39 -1.62 -7.41
CA LEU A 127 -3.64 -2.16 -6.07
C LEU A 127 -2.51 -3.08 -5.60
N LYS A 128 -1.96 -3.89 -6.51
CA LYS A 128 -0.81 -4.76 -6.24
C LYS A 128 0.41 -3.92 -5.83
N GLN A 129 0.71 -2.85 -6.56
CA GLN A 129 1.85 -1.99 -6.24
C GLN A 129 1.61 -1.19 -4.96
N MET A 130 0.40 -0.67 -4.75
CA MET A 130 0.01 -0.02 -3.50
C MET A 130 0.22 -0.94 -2.29
N TYR A 131 -0.25 -2.19 -2.37
CA TYR A 131 -0.06 -3.18 -1.31
C TYR A 131 1.42 -3.55 -1.09
N LYS A 132 2.20 -3.72 -2.17
CA LYS A 132 3.64 -3.99 -2.08
C LYS A 132 4.40 -2.82 -1.45
N THR A 133 4.08 -1.59 -1.82
CA THR A 133 4.67 -0.38 -1.24
C THR A 133 4.34 -0.30 0.24
N ALA A 134 3.09 -0.58 0.64
CA ALA A 134 2.72 -0.64 2.06
C ALA A 134 3.60 -1.63 2.84
N LYS A 135 3.79 -2.85 2.32
CA LYS A 135 4.66 -3.85 2.96
C LYS A 135 6.13 -3.47 2.96
N LYS A 136 6.63 -2.85 1.88
CA LYS A 136 8.03 -2.41 1.76
C LYS A 136 8.39 -1.40 2.86
N PHE A 137 7.48 -0.51 3.20
CA PHE A 137 7.70 0.55 4.19
C PHE A 137 7.08 0.24 5.57
N ASP A 138 6.67 -1.01 5.82
CA ASP A 138 5.96 -1.44 7.04
C ASP A 138 4.80 -0.51 7.43
N LEU A 139 4.05 -0.02 6.43
CA LEU A 139 2.89 0.83 6.67
C LEU A 139 1.78 -0.02 7.29
N LYS A 140 1.55 0.21 8.57
CA LYS A 140 0.53 -0.45 9.37
C LYS A 140 -0.27 0.58 10.15
N PHE A 141 -1.45 0.19 10.56
CA PHE A 141 -2.17 0.94 11.58
C PHE A 141 -1.40 0.82 12.90
N ASP A 142 -0.63 1.87 13.22
CA ASP A 142 0.17 1.96 14.44
C ASP A 142 -0.26 3.22 15.20
N ALA A 143 -0.84 3.02 16.37
CA ALA A 143 -1.31 4.11 17.20
C ALA A 143 -0.79 3.90 18.62
N LEU A 144 0.03 4.85 19.09
CA LEU A 144 0.66 4.83 20.42
C LEU A 144 -0.38 4.73 21.54
N ALA A 145 -1.49 5.44 21.39
CA ALA A 145 -2.67 5.33 22.25
C ALA A 145 -3.92 5.60 21.42
N LEU A 146 -4.87 4.68 21.46
CA LEU A 146 -6.18 4.83 20.83
C LEU A 146 -7.22 5.17 21.89
N ALA A 147 -8.08 6.13 21.57
CA ALA A 147 -9.28 6.40 22.33
C ALA A 147 -10.21 5.17 22.31
N LYS A 148 -11.05 5.01 23.34
CA LYS A 148 -11.84 3.79 23.57
C LYS A 148 -12.89 3.55 22.47
N ASP A 149 -13.48 4.64 21.99
CA ASP A 149 -14.35 4.70 20.82
C ASP A 149 -13.67 4.12 19.58
N VAL A 150 -12.47 4.61 19.24
CA VAL A 150 -11.73 4.14 18.06
C VAL A 150 -11.32 2.67 18.19
N LYS A 151 -10.98 2.20 19.41
CA LYS A 151 -10.73 0.78 19.64
C LYS A 151 -11.96 -0.08 19.33
N GLY A 152 -13.15 0.45 19.62
CA GLY A 152 -14.43 -0.23 19.38
C GLY A 152 -14.84 -0.30 17.91
N GLU A 153 -14.10 0.36 17.02
CA GLU A 153 -14.33 0.33 15.57
C GLU A 153 -13.38 -0.65 14.84
N ILE A 154 -12.33 -1.12 15.52
CA ILE A 154 -11.35 -2.03 14.90
C ILE A 154 -11.99 -3.41 14.70
N PRO A 155 -11.77 -4.05 13.54
CA PRO A 155 -12.23 -5.41 13.30
C PRO A 155 -11.77 -6.41 14.37
N ILE A 156 -12.71 -7.06 15.05
CA ILE A 156 -12.40 -8.12 16.01
C ILE A 156 -11.84 -9.36 15.32
N TRP A 157 -12.33 -9.64 14.11
CA TRP A 157 -11.87 -10.77 13.31
C TRP A 157 -10.53 -10.45 12.66
N PHE A 158 -9.57 -11.37 12.79
CA PHE A 158 -8.22 -11.20 12.26
C PHE A 158 -7.54 -9.91 12.74
N HIS A 159 -7.83 -9.50 13.98
CA HIS A 159 -7.37 -8.26 14.61
C HIS A 159 -5.82 -8.12 14.57
N PRO A 160 -5.28 -6.92 14.27
CA PRO A 160 -3.84 -6.69 14.08
C PRO A 160 -3.02 -6.91 15.36
N GLY A 161 -3.58 -6.59 16.53
CA GLY A 161 -2.99 -6.88 17.85
C GLY A 161 -3.30 -8.26 18.41
N GLY A 162 -3.97 -9.14 17.66
CA GLY A 162 -4.33 -10.48 18.12
C GLY A 162 -3.12 -11.40 18.23
N LYS A 163 -3.06 -12.26 19.26
CA LYS A 163 -2.07 -13.34 19.34
C LYS A 163 -2.22 -14.27 18.12
N LYS A 164 -1.13 -14.88 17.65
CA LYS A 164 -1.16 -15.80 16.50
C LYS A 164 -2.19 -16.93 16.67
N ASP A 165 -2.40 -17.38 17.91
CA ASP A 165 -3.39 -18.43 18.22
C ASP A 165 -4.84 -17.96 18.10
N LEU A 166 -5.13 -16.67 18.33
CA LEU A 166 -6.48 -16.12 18.17
C LEU A 166 -7.00 -16.29 16.73
N SER A 167 -6.10 -16.21 15.74
CA SER A 167 -6.46 -16.41 14.34
C SER A 167 -7.05 -17.78 14.04
N ARG A 168 -6.70 -18.82 14.83
CA ARG A 168 -7.21 -20.18 14.70
C ARG A 168 -8.65 -20.30 15.20
N HIS A 169 -9.03 -19.46 16.16
CA HIS A 169 -10.38 -19.45 16.75
C HIS A 169 -11.40 -18.66 15.93
N ASN A 170 -10.94 -17.82 14.99
CA ASN A 170 -11.80 -17.01 14.14
C ASN A 170 -12.79 -17.84 13.30
N ASN A 171 -12.53 -19.12 13.06
CA ASN A 171 -13.43 -19.99 12.28
C ASN A 171 -14.09 -21.09 13.11
N SER A 172 -14.03 -21.00 14.45
CA SER A 172 -14.76 -21.91 15.32
C SER A 172 -16.28 -21.79 15.12
N SER A 173 -17.03 -22.83 15.47
CA SER A 173 -18.50 -22.80 15.40
C SER A 173 -19.08 -21.60 16.17
N CYS A 174 -18.53 -21.30 17.35
CA CYS A 174 -18.89 -20.13 18.14
C CYS A 174 -18.57 -18.81 17.40
N ALA A 175 -17.38 -18.68 16.81
CA ALA A 175 -17.01 -17.49 16.05
C ALA A 175 -17.89 -17.28 14.81
N ASN A 176 -18.27 -18.36 14.12
CA ASN A 176 -19.20 -18.28 13.00
C ASN A 176 -20.59 -17.85 13.46
N CYS A 177 -21.09 -18.40 14.57
CA CYS A 177 -22.35 -17.95 15.18
C CYS A 177 -22.31 -16.45 15.54
N LEU A 178 -21.26 -16.01 16.22
CA LEU A 178 -21.09 -14.60 16.60
C LEU A 178 -21.07 -13.67 15.37
N ARG A 179 -20.44 -14.10 14.28
CA ARG A 179 -20.35 -13.31 13.04
C ARG A 179 -21.65 -13.33 12.23
N ASP A 180 -22.21 -14.52 12.02
CA ASP A 180 -23.30 -14.75 11.06
C ASP A 180 -24.68 -14.51 11.65
N ILE A 181 -24.86 -14.84 12.93
CA ILE A 181 -26.15 -14.75 13.63
C ILE A 181 -26.18 -13.49 14.49
N HIS A 182 -25.13 -13.24 15.28
CA HIS A 182 -25.08 -12.09 16.20
C HIS A 182 -24.47 -10.82 15.58
N GLY A 183 -23.94 -10.89 14.36
CA GLY A 183 -23.46 -9.71 13.63
C GLY A 183 -22.24 -9.02 14.25
N VAL A 184 -21.48 -9.71 15.12
CA VAL A 184 -20.29 -9.16 15.78
C VAL A 184 -19.21 -8.86 14.74
N ARG A 185 -18.71 -7.62 14.70
CA ARG A 185 -17.73 -7.15 13.69
C ARG A 185 -16.53 -6.42 14.29
N THR A 186 -16.74 -5.67 15.35
CA THR A 186 -15.71 -4.83 16.00
C THR A 186 -15.56 -5.21 17.48
N VAL A 187 -14.54 -4.65 18.14
CA VAL A 187 -14.14 -4.97 19.53
C VAL A 187 -15.00 -4.28 20.56
#